data_AF-A0A0N5B978-F1
#
_entry.id   AF-A0A0N5B978-F1
#
_cell.length_a   1.000
_cell.length_b   1.000
_cell.length_c   1.000
_cell.angle_alpha   90.00
_cell.angle_beta   90.00
_cell.angle_gamma   90.00
#
_symmetry.space_group_name_H-M   'P 1'
#
loop_
_entity.id
_entity.type
_entity.pdbx_description
1 polymer ?
#
loop_
_entity_poly.entity_id
_entity_poly.type
_entity_poly.pdbx_seq_one_letter_code
_entity_poly.pdbx_strand_id
1 'polypeptide(L)'
;MARPTVRPEGCRCKDNNKYINQTGQCVDKSDCLKYVENIGENLALKDINRCPRKNEEYVECSNICPEKTCYSYRFKRICFSLRCGGPKCQCRKGYIRTEGQNSDCVRIRDCKNKRRKSKM
;
A
#
# COMPACT_ATOMS: atom_id res chain seq x y z
N MET A 1 9.24 41.67 20.83
CA MET A 1 9.38 41.78 19.35
C MET A 1 9.46 40.37 18.79
N ALA A 2 8.40 39.88 18.15
CA ALA A 2 8.42 38.54 17.54
C ALA A 2 9.27 38.60 16.26
N ARG A 3 10.30 37.76 16.17
CA ARG A 3 11.09 37.60 14.94
C ARG A 3 10.16 37.06 13.84
N PRO A 4 10.06 37.70 12.67
CA PRO A 4 9.33 37.11 11.56
C PRO A 4 10.00 35.80 11.19
N THR A 5 9.24 34.70 11.24
CA THR A 5 9.66 33.42 10.66
C THR A 5 9.82 33.65 9.16
N VAL A 6 11.05 33.85 8.69
CA VAL A 6 11.39 33.78 7.27
C VAL A 6 10.96 32.39 6.82
N ARG A 7 9.84 32.31 6.11
CA ARG A 7 9.47 31.08 5.40
C ARG A 7 10.56 30.91 4.34
N PRO A 8 11.34 29.83 4.32
CA PRO A 8 12.29 29.63 3.23
C PRO A 8 11.50 29.68 1.94
N GLU A 9 11.84 30.60 1.05
CA GLU A 9 11.18 30.76 -0.25
C GLU A 9 11.44 29.50 -1.07
N GLY A 10 10.49 28.57 -1.04
CA GLY A 10 10.49 27.38 -1.86
C GLY A 10 9.73 27.64 -3.16
N CYS A 11 10.17 27.01 -4.26
CA CYS A 11 9.39 26.95 -5.48
C CYS A 11 8.09 26.19 -5.23
N ARG A 12 6.97 26.74 -5.68
CA ARG A 12 5.66 26.07 -5.69
C ARG A 12 5.07 26.10 -7.10
N CYS A 13 4.21 25.15 -7.39
CA CYS A 13 3.45 25.17 -8.64
C CYS A 13 2.52 26.39 -8.68
N LYS A 14 2.41 27.00 -9.87
CA LYS A 14 1.53 28.15 -10.11
C LYS A 14 0.05 27.78 -9.96
N ASP A 15 -0.28 26.55 -10.34
CA ASP A 15 -1.58 25.94 -10.11
C ASP A 15 -1.59 25.21 -8.76
N ASN A 16 -2.57 25.52 -7.92
CA ASN A 16 -2.70 24.94 -6.58
C ASN A 16 -3.05 23.44 -6.62
N ASN A 17 -3.50 22.92 -7.76
CA ASN A 17 -3.84 21.50 -7.93
C ASN A 17 -2.68 20.66 -8.48
N LYS A 18 -1.50 21.27 -8.71
CA LYS A 18 -0.31 20.60 -9.23
C LYS A 18 0.76 20.43 -8.18
N TYR A 19 1.54 19.37 -8.33
CA TYR A 19 2.55 18.91 -7.37
C TYR A 19 3.91 18.83 -8.05
N ILE A 20 4.98 19.15 -7.32
CA ILE A 20 6.34 19.06 -7.83
C ILE A 20 6.79 17.59 -7.76
N ASN A 21 7.17 16.99 -8.89
CA ASN A 21 7.73 15.64 -8.95
C ASN A 21 9.23 15.63 -8.60
N GLN A 22 9.87 14.45 -8.63
CA GLN A 22 11.30 14.29 -8.31
C GLN A 22 12.25 15.01 -9.29
N THR A 23 11.79 15.35 -10.50
CA THR A 23 12.56 16.11 -11.49
C THR A 23 12.33 17.62 -11.41
N GLY A 24 11.52 18.09 -10.45
CA GLY A 24 11.23 19.51 -10.25
C GLY A 24 10.10 20.06 -11.13
N GLN A 25 9.33 19.21 -11.81
CA GLN A 25 8.24 19.61 -12.70
C GLN A 25 6.88 19.58 -11.99
N CYS A 26 6.00 20.51 -12.34
CA CYS A 26 4.62 20.56 -11.86
C CYS A 26 3.73 19.59 -12.63
N VAL A 27 3.34 18.50 -11.98
CA VAL A 27 2.51 17.43 -12.54
C VAL A 27 1.19 17.30 -11.77
N ASP A 28 0.23 16.58 -12.34
CA ASP A 28 -1.02 16.26 -11.65
C ASP A 28 -0.81 15.24 -10.53
N LYS A 29 -1.70 15.21 -9.54
CA LYS A 29 -1.62 14.27 -8.41
C LYS A 29 -1.41 12.83 -8.91
N SER A 30 -2.09 12.44 -9.98
CA SER A 30 -1.99 11.11 -10.60
C SER A 30 -0.58 10.73 -11.07
N ASP A 31 0.25 11.69 -11.45
CA ASP A 31 1.60 11.43 -11.94
C ASP A 31 2.61 11.34 -10.79
N CYS A 32 2.38 12.05 -9.68
CA CYS A 32 3.11 11.81 -8.43
C CYS A 32 2.83 10.43 -7.83
N LEU A 33 1.68 9.83 -8.16
CA LEU A 33 1.31 8.48 -7.71
C LEU A 33 1.93 7.38 -8.60
N LYS A 34 2.68 7.73 -9.64
CA LYS A 34 3.39 6.75 -10.48
C LYS A 34 4.87 6.80 -10.11
N TYR A 35 5.43 5.63 -9.82
CA TYR A 35 6.87 5.51 -9.63
C TYR A 35 7.49 4.77 -10.80
N VAL A 36 8.71 5.18 -11.13
CA VAL A 36 9.52 4.56 -12.17
C VAL A 36 10.27 3.40 -11.52
N GLU A 37 9.93 2.17 -11.89
CA GLU A 37 10.65 0.96 -11.45
C GLU A 37 11.57 0.53 -12.61
N ASN A 38 12.88 0.53 -12.40
CA ASN A 38 13.84 0.03 -13.39
C ASN A 38 13.79 -1.51 -13.39
N ILE A 39 13.20 -2.11 -14.42
CA ILE A 39 13.18 -3.56 -14.62
C ILE A 39 14.16 -3.88 -15.74
N GLY A 40 15.46 -3.75 -15.46
CA GLY A 40 16.51 -3.90 -16.47
C GLY A 40 16.53 -2.75 -17.50
N GLU A 41 16.52 -3.06 -18.80
CA GLU A 41 16.60 -2.08 -19.91
C GLU A 41 15.28 -1.32 -20.19
N ASN A 42 14.23 -1.48 -19.36
CA ASN A 42 12.96 -0.77 -19.54
C ASN A 42 12.44 -0.10 -18.25
N LEU A 43 11.94 1.14 -18.40
CA LEU A 43 11.23 1.88 -17.37
C LEU A 43 9.75 1.48 -17.39
N ALA A 44 9.29 0.76 -16.36
CA ALA A 44 7.86 0.51 -16.17
C ALA A 44 7.26 1.58 -15.26
N LEU A 45 6.24 2.28 -15.77
CA LEU A 45 5.46 3.24 -15.00
C LEU A 45 4.44 2.50 -14.15
N LYS A 46 4.70 2.36 -12.84
CA LYS A 46 3.85 1.61 -11.94
C LYS A 46 3.00 2.55 -11.11
N ASP A 47 1.69 2.47 -11.33
CA ASP A 47 0.69 3.21 -10.56
C ASP A 47 0.63 2.62 -9.15
N ILE A 48 0.95 3.40 -8.12
CA ILE A 48 0.86 2.93 -6.73
C ILE A 48 -0.57 2.53 -6.35
N ASN A 49 -1.58 3.08 -7.02
CA ASN A 49 -2.98 2.72 -6.81
C ASN A 49 -3.33 1.36 -7.43
N ARG A 50 -2.46 0.83 -8.29
CA ARG A 50 -2.67 -0.44 -8.97
C ARG A 50 -1.87 -1.54 -8.31
N CYS A 51 -2.56 -2.30 -7.48
CA CYS A 51 -1.95 -3.39 -6.76
C CYS A 51 -1.55 -4.54 -7.69
N PRO A 52 -0.34 -5.13 -7.49
CA PRO A 52 0.20 -6.11 -8.42
C PRO A 52 -0.49 -7.48 -8.33
N ARG A 53 -1.14 -7.82 -7.19
CA ARG A 53 -1.71 -9.16 -6.99
C ARG A 53 -3.22 -9.19 -7.13
N LYS A 54 -3.73 -10.38 -7.44
CA LYS A 54 -5.17 -10.63 -7.54
C LYS A 54 -5.84 -10.43 -6.16
N ASN A 55 -7.03 -9.84 -6.20
CA ASN A 55 -7.86 -9.55 -5.02
C ASN A 55 -7.20 -8.62 -3.98
N GLU A 56 -6.17 -7.86 -4.40
CA GLU A 56 -5.74 -6.68 -3.66
C GLU A 56 -6.56 -5.45 -4.09
N GLU A 57 -6.60 -4.47 -3.20
CA GLU A 57 -7.06 -3.11 -3.45
C GLU A 57 -6.10 -2.13 -2.80
N TYR A 58 -5.87 -1.01 -3.47
CA TYR A 58 -5.14 0.09 -2.89
C TYR A 58 -6.08 0.88 -2.00
N VAL A 59 -5.65 1.16 -0.78
CA VAL A 59 -6.39 2.00 0.16
C VAL A 59 -5.50 3.13 0.64
N GLU A 60 -6.03 4.34 0.65
CA GLU A 60 -5.32 5.50 1.20
C GLU A 60 -5.23 5.40 2.74
N CYS A 61 -6.30 4.95 3.39
CA CYS A 61 -6.35 4.67 4.83
C CYS A 61 -6.31 3.16 5.05
N SER A 62 -5.11 2.61 5.29
CA SER A 62 -4.95 1.18 5.50
C SER A 62 -5.05 0.78 6.97
N ASN A 63 -5.29 -0.51 7.23
CA ASN A 63 -5.22 -0.99 8.61
C ASN A 63 -3.75 -1.06 9.07
N ILE A 64 -3.42 -0.44 10.20
CA ILE A 64 -2.09 -0.52 10.82
C ILE A 64 -1.77 -1.95 11.21
N CYS A 65 -2.78 -2.70 11.65
CA CYS A 65 -2.60 -4.07 12.09
C CYS A 65 -2.23 -4.99 10.92
N PRO A 66 -1.35 -5.98 11.17
CA PRO A 66 -1.02 -6.98 10.18
C PRO A 66 -2.25 -7.67 9.60
N GLU A 67 -2.19 -7.95 8.30
CA GLU A 67 -3.23 -8.73 7.64
C GLU A 67 -3.30 -10.15 8.21
N LYS A 68 -4.50 -10.74 8.19
CA LYS A 68 -4.65 -12.15 8.56
C LYS A 68 -4.16 -13.01 7.41
N THR A 69 -3.62 -14.17 7.74
CA THR A 69 -3.15 -15.16 6.78
C THR A 69 -4.00 -16.43 6.90
N CYS A 70 -3.89 -17.37 5.95
CA CYS A 70 -4.56 -18.67 6.07
C CYS A 70 -4.14 -19.45 7.32
N TYR A 71 -2.98 -19.15 7.90
CA TYR A 71 -2.56 -19.69 9.20
C TYR A 71 -3.20 -18.94 10.38
N SER A 72 -3.26 -17.60 10.32
CA SER A 72 -3.63 -16.79 11.47
C SER A 72 -5.11 -16.38 11.54
N TYR A 73 -5.92 -16.63 10.50
CA TYR A 73 -7.27 -16.10 10.44
C TYR A 73 -8.20 -16.62 11.54
N ARG A 74 -7.93 -17.82 12.06
CA ARG A 74 -8.68 -18.44 13.16
C ARG A 74 -8.38 -17.83 14.51
N PHE A 75 -7.21 -17.19 14.67
CA PHE A 75 -6.84 -16.56 15.93
C PHE A 75 -7.52 -15.19 16.08
N LYS A 76 -7.79 -14.83 17.34
CA LYS A 76 -8.30 -13.50 17.68
C LYS A 76 -7.22 -12.47 17.34
N ARG A 77 -7.61 -11.37 16.67
CA ARG A 77 -6.71 -10.24 16.47
C ARG A 77 -6.54 -9.53 17.81
N ILE A 78 -5.29 -9.49 18.29
CA ILE A 78 -4.91 -8.73 19.48
C ILE A 78 -4.62 -7.28 19.11
N CYS A 79 -4.12 -7.04 17.89
CA CYS A 79 -3.93 -5.69 17.38
C CYS A 79 -5.26 -5.01 17.02
N PHE A 80 -5.44 -3.81 17.54
CA PHE A 80 -6.54 -2.91 17.24
C PHE A 80 -6.02 -1.47 17.18
N SER A 81 -6.47 -0.71 16.19
CA SER A 81 -6.19 0.73 16.09
C SER A 81 -7.34 1.41 15.36
N LEU A 82 -7.72 2.60 15.84
CA LEU A 82 -8.66 3.49 15.16
C LEU A 82 -7.97 4.46 14.18
N ARG A 83 -6.63 4.47 14.17
CA ARG A 83 -5.85 5.31 13.27
C ARG A 83 -5.64 4.60 11.93
N CYS A 84 -5.67 5.38 10.86
CA CYS A 84 -5.24 4.94 9.54
C CYS A 84 -3.72 4.69 9.53
N GLY A 85 -3.31 3.57 8.97
CA GLY A 85 -1.95 3.38 8.48
C GLY A 85 -1.75 4.13 7.16
N GLY A 86 -0.50 4.19 6.72
CA GLY A 86 -0.17 4.78 5.43
C GLY A 86 -0.83 4.04 4.26
N PRO A 87 -0.91 4.70 3.09
CA PRO A 87 -1.46 4.10 1.89
C PRO A 87 -0.73 2.82 1.52
N LYS A 88 -1.47 1.74 1.20
CA LYS A 88 -0.87 0.48 0.74
C LYS A 88 -1.88 -0.40 0.01
N CYS A 89 -1.35 -1.39 -0.69
CA CYS A 89 -2.12 -2.53 -1.18
C CYS A 89 -2.43 -3.50 -0.03
N GLN A 90 -3.71 -3.81 0.14
CA GLN A 90 -4.19 -4.80 1.09
C GLN A 90 -5.21 -5.74 0.42
N CYS A 91 -5.48 -6.89 1.02
CA CYS A 91 -6.52 -7.78 0.53
C CYS A 91 -7.89 -7.11 0.62
N ARG A 92 -8.69 -7.27 -0.44
CA ARG A 92 -10.09 -6.83 -0.47
C ARG A 92 -10.86 -7.44 0.69
N LYS A 93 -11.90 -6.75 1.15
CA LYS A 93 -12.80 -7.25 2.20
C LYS A 93 -13.28 -8.68 1.90
N GLY A 94 -13.10 -9.58 2.86
CA GLY A 94 -13.45 -11.01 2.74
C GLY A 94 -12.34 -11.91 2.17
N TYR A 95 -11.21 -11.33 1.74
CA TYR A 95 -10.01 -12.04 1.34
C TYR A 95 -8.92 -11.93 2.41
N ILE A 96 -8.05 -12.93 2.46
CA ILE A 96 -6.90 -12.98 3.38
C ILE A 96 -5.67 -13.48 2.63
N ARG A 97 -4.49 -13.14 3.15
CA ARG A 97 -3.21 -13.58 2.57
C ARG A 97 -3.07 -15.09 2.72
N THR A 98 -2.46 -15.77 1.75
CA THR A 98 -2.17 -17.21 1.92
C THR A 98 -1.11 -17.44 2.98
N GLU A 99 0.01 -16.72 2.92
CA GLU A 99 1.16 -16.93 3.82
C GLU A 99 1.65 -15.63 4.46
N GLY A 100 1.94 -14.59 3.67
CA GLY A 100 2.49 -13.32 4.16
C GLY A 100 2.18 -12.12 3.26
N GLN A 101 2.82 -10.98 3.53
CA GLN A 101 2.54 -9.68 2.89
C GLN A 101 2.72 -9.70 1.36
N ASN A 102 3.56 -10.61 0.85
CA ASN A 102 3.81 -10.77 -0.59
C ASN A 102 3.05 -11.91 -1.27
N SER A 103 2.09 -12.53 -0.58
CA SER A 103 1.35 -13.69 -1.07
C SER A 103 -0.03 -13.31 -1.61
N ASP A 104 -0.65 -14.16 -2.44
CA ASP A 104 -1.97 -13.87 -3.00
C ASP A 104 -3.07 -13.73 -1.95
N CYS A 105 -4.07 -12.92 -2.28
CA CYS A 105 -5.29 -12.78 -1.49
C CYS A 105 -6.34 -13.79 -1.96
N VAL A 106 -6.75 -14.69 -1.06
CA VAL A 106 -7.73 -15.75 -1.32
C VAL A 106 -8.91 -15.63 -0.37
N ARG A 107 -10.05 -16.23 -0.71
CA ARG A 107 -11.16 -16.33 0.25
C ARG A 107 -10.76 -17.31 1.35
N ILE A 108 -11.29 -17.12 2.56
CA ILE A 108 -11.03 -18.00 3.70
C ILE A 108 -11.31 -19.47 3.38
N ARG A 109 -12.37 -19.75 2.61
CA ARG A 109 -12.75 -21.10 2.16
C ARG A 109 -11.71 -21.76 1.23
N ASP A 110 -10.92 -20.95 0.52
CA ASP A 110 -9.92 -21.41 -0.44
C ASP A 110 -8.54 -21.58 0.24
N CYS A 111 -8.44 -21.28 1.54
CA CYS A 111 -7.27 -21.65 2.32
C CYS A 111 -7.18 -23.18 2.35
N LYS A 112 -6.26 -23.73 1.55
CA LYS A 112 -5.88 -25.14 1.63
C LYS A 112 -5.48 -25.39 3.08
N ASN A 113 -6.27 -26.18 3.81
CA ASN A 113 -5.92 -26.66 5.13
C ASN A 113 -4.64 -27.48 4.98
N LYS A 114 -3.46 -26.84 5.06
CA LYS A 114 -2.20 -27.54 5.28
C LYS A 114 -2.17 -28.00 6.74
N ARG A 115 -3.19 -28.78 7.16
CA ARG A 115 -2.95 -29.82 8.15
C ARG A 115 -2.00 -30.76 7.44
N ARG A 116 -0.70 -30.54 7.59
CA ARG A 116 0.28 -31.57 7.31
C ARG A 116 -0.25 -32.80 8.04
N LYS A 117 -0.74 -33.79 7.30
CA LYS A 117 -0.75 -35.15 7.81
C LYS A 117 0.72 -35.42 8.11
N SER A 118 1.14 -35.22 9.35
CA SER A 118 2.34 -35.89 9.83
C SER A 118 2.05 -37.37 9.59
N LYS A 119 2.72 -37.94 8.59
CA LYS A 119 2.72 -39.39 8.40
C LYS A 119 3.22 -39.99 9.71
N MET A 120 2.38 -40.84 10.28
CA MET A 120 2.70 -41.75 11.36
C MET A 120 3.64 -42.83 10.85
#